data_AF-A0A938RT58-F1
#
_entry.id   AF-A0A938RT58-F1
#
_cell.length_a   1.000
_cell.length_b   1.000
_cell.length_c   1.000
_cell.angle_alpha   90.00
_cell.angle_beta   90.00
_cell.angle_gamma   90.00
#
_symmetry.space_group_name_H-M   'P 1'
#
loop_
_entity.id
_entity.type
_entity.pdbx_description
1 polymer ?
#
loop_
_entity_poly.entity_id
_entity_poly.type
_entity_poly.pdbx_seq_one_letter_code
_entity_poly.pdbx_strand_id
1 'polypeptide(L)'
;MPLEPGALRACRARAARGLAGPVATLAGKSRRAVAGLARAPDAPRCELPRALARSRARGRPVSARERILARVRAASHHGVPAPAPFVSGPGRGDFAAFAERLEAAGGEARGPFAASALGSRVAELCREWGAGARVLASEAALGWIGAGPWQPVPRETDPHSLADVSVAILCGALGVAENGAVGLDGREARPRALPILCERLILLLDTSRIVSDMNAALAGLPDGALAHHHFTFVAGPSKTADIEGMLVLGAHGPRALAVFGIHA
;
A
#
# COMPACT_ATOMS: atom_id res chain seq x y z
N MET A 1 -54.25 -14.25 2.22
CA MET A 1 -54.51 -13.02 2.99
C MET A 1 -53.20 -12.25 3.11
N PRO A 2 -53.14 -11.02 2.58
CA PRO A 2 -51.92 -10.23 2.48
C PRO A 2 -51.64 -9.49 3.78
N LEU A 3 -50.36 -9.24 4.08
CA LEU A 3 -49.92 -8.26 5.06
C LEU A 3 -49.19 -7.13 4.32
N GLU A 4 -49.74 -5.95 4.47
CA GLU A 4 -49.37 -4.67 3.84
C GLU A 4 -48.00 -4.14 4.28
N PRO A 5 -47.27 -3.43 3.39
CA PRO A 5 -46.08 -2.64 3.71
C PRO A 5 -46.41 -1.15 3.97
N GLY A 6 -46.04 -0.63 5.14
CA GLY A 6 -45.97 0.80 5.46
C GLY A 6 -44.72 1.09 6.29
N ALA A 7 -43.96 2.19 6.13
CA ALA A 7 -44.24 3.45 5.49
C ALA A 7 -42.93 4.12 5.03
N LEU A 8 -42.85 4.50 3.75
CA LEU A 8 -41.93 5.55 3.28
C LEU A 8 -42.52 6.92 3.66
N ARG A 9 -41.83 7.69 4.51
CA ARG A 9 -42.14 9.12 4.70
C ARG A 9 -41.28 9.96 3.77
N ALA A 10 -41.94 10.52 2.76
CA ALA A 10 -41.43 11.53 1.86
C ALA A 10 -41.14 12.85 2.59
N CYS A 11 -39.91 13.35 2.46
CA CYS A 11 -39.53 14.70 2.85
C CYS A 11 -39.91 15.64 1.70
N ARG A 12 -41.05 16.33 1.81
CA ARG A 12 -41.48 17.34 0.83
C ARG A 12 -40.68 18.62 1.00
N ALA A 13 -40.07 19.06 -0.11
CA ALA A 13 -39.52 20.40 -0.29
C ALA A 13 -40.59 21.49 -0.10
N ARG A 14 -40.22 22.58 0.59
CA ARG A 14 -40.87 23.89 0.45
C ARG A 14 -39.80 24.90 0.10
N ALA A 15 -39.91 25.44 -1.11
CA ALA A 15 -39.14 26.58 -1.59
C ALA A 15 -39.85 27.90 -1.27
N ALA A 16 -39.00 28.90 -0.98
CA ALA A 16 -39.08 30.31 -1.35
C ALA A 16 -40.27 31.20 -0.93
N ARG A 17 -39.99 32.11 0.01
CA ARG A 17 -40.24 33.58 -0.06
C ARG A 17 -39.08 34.21 0.75
N GLY A 18 -38.22 35.11 0.27
CA GLY A 18 -38.43 36.23 -0.62
C GLY A 18 -38.32 37.52 0.19
N LEU A 19 -37.10 37.93 0.59
CA LEU A 19 -36.82 39.28 1.08
C LEU A 19 -35.45 39.73 0.56
N ALA A 20 -35.50 40.46 -0.55
CA ALA A 20 -34.43 41.30 -1.02
C ALA A 20 -34.29 42.50 -0.06
N GLY A 21 -33.07 42.72 0.43
CA GLY A 21 -32.66 43.89 1.20
C GLY A 21 -31.20 44.19 0.87
N PRO A 22 -30.79 45.47 0.83
CA PRO A 22 -29.58 45.90 0.15
C PRO A 22 -28.30 45.35 0.80
N VAL A 23 -27.39 44.85 -0.04
CA VAL A 23 -26.01 44.55 0.35
C VAL A 23 -25.29 45.88 0.59
N ALA A 24 -25.26 46.32 1.84
CA ALA A 24 -24.42 47.44 2.26
C ALA A 24 -23.00 46.95 2.53
N THR A 25 -22.09 47.25 1.61
CA THR A 25 -20.64 47.16 1.78
C THR A 25 -20.20 48.07 2.93
N LEU A 26 -19.86 47.48 4.09
CA LEU A 26 -19.21 48.20 5.19
C LEU A 26 -17.69 48.23 4.99
N ALA A 27 -17.27 49.12 4.09
CA ALA A 27 -15.92 49.65 4.11
C ALA A 27 -15.76 50.58 5.33
N GLY A 28 -14.81 50.23 6.21
CA GLY A 28 -14.16 51.10 7.19
C GLY A 28 -14.99 52.15 7.95
N LYS A 29 -15.56 51.79 9.11
CA LYS A 29 -15.77 52.72 10.24
C LYS A 29 -15.55 52.01 11.59
N SER A 30 -14.92 52.73 12.51
CA SER A 30 -14.36 52.25 13.78
C SER A 30 -15.41 51.90 14.84
N ARG A 31 -15.07 50.94 15.72
CA ARG A 31 -15.92 50.31 16.76
C ARG A 31 -16.44 51.22 17.90
N ARG A 32 -16.46 52.55 17.76
CA ARG A 32 -16.81 53.49 18.86
C ARG A 32 -18.13 54.25 18.71
N ALA A 33 -18.89 54.08 17.64
CA ALA A 33 -20.01 54.99 17.32
C ALA A 33 -21.43 54.40 17.39
N VAL A 34 -21.68 53.31 18.13
CA VAL A 34 -23.06 52.82 18.36
C VAL A 34 -23.27 52.41 19.83
N ALA A 35 -22.61 53.12 20.75
CA ALA A 35 -22.76 52.94 22.20
C ALA A 35 -23.82 53.88 22.81
N GLY A 36 -24.85 54.23 22.04
CA GLY A 36 -25.88 55.14 22.52
C GLY A 36 -27.08 55.10 21.61
N LEU A 37 -27.99 54.16 21.88
CA LEU A 37 -29.42 54.22 21.56
C LEU A 37 -30.10 53.04 22.27
N ALA A 38 -31.18 53.33 22.99
CA ALA A 38 -32.06 52.44 23.75
C ALA A 38 -31.59 52.02 25.16
N ARG A 39 -31.69 52.94 26.13
CA ARG A 39 -32.14 52.60 27.50
C ARG A 39 -33.51 53.23 27.72
N ALA A 40 -34.51 52.43 28.08
CA ALA A 40 -35.82 52.91 28.52
C ALA A 40 -35.71 53.55 29.92
N PRO A 41 -36.49 54.60 30.26
CA PRO A 41 -36.20 55.44 31.43
C PRO A 41 -36.53 54.86 32.81
N ASP A 42 -37.24 53.72 32.92
CA ASP A 42 -37.83 53.29 34.21
C ASP A 42 -37.60 51.81 34.56
N ALA A 43 -36.45 51.23 34.22
CA ALA A 43 -36.08 49.92 34.75
C ALA A 43 -35.47 50.06 36.16
N PRO A 44 -36.02 49.39 37.21
CA PRO A 44 -35.44 49.44 38.54
C PRO A 44 -33.98 48.92 38.52
N ARG A 45 -33.10 49.60 39.25
CA ARG A 45 -31.69 49.22 39.40
C ARG A 45 -31.60 47.84 40.05
N CYS A 46 -31.53 46.79 39.24
CA CYS A 46 -31.12 45.49 39.72
C CYS A 46 -29.62 45.55 40.01
N GLU A 47 -29.26 45.90 41.25
CA GLU A 47 -27.93 45.67 41.76
C GLU A 47 -27.67 44.16 41.76
N LEU A 48 -26.97 43.70 40.72
CA LEU A 48 -26.44 42.34 40.71
C LEU A 48 -25.40 42.25 41.85
N PRO A 49 -25.54 41.28 42.77
CA PRO A 49 -24.59 41.08 43.85
C PRO A 49 -23.17 40.94 43.30
N ARG A 50 -22.21 41.61 43.94
CA ARG A 50 -20.77 41.42 43.73
C ARG A 50 -20.35 39.99 44.12
N ALA A 51 -20.68 39.02 43.28
CA ALA A 51 -20.14 37.67 43.30
C ALA A 51 -19.25 37.44 42.07
N LEU A 52 -18.48 38.46 41.69
CA LEU A 52 -17.38 38.37 40.71
C LEU A 52 -16.06 38.20 41.47
N ALA A 53 -15.90 37.10 42.18
CA ALA A 53 -14.62 36.75 42.79
C ALA A 53 -14.50 35.24 43.07
N ARG A 54 -14.71 34.38 42.06
CA ARG A 54 -14.23 32.98 42.05
C ARG A 54 -14.49 32.35 40.67
N SER A 55 -13.65 32.68 39.68
CA SER A 55 -13.54 31.87 38.45
C SER A 55 -12.32 32.32 37.64
N ARG A 56 -11.13 32.10 38.16
CA ARG A 56 -9.90 32.05 37.35
C ARG A 56 -9.00 30.91 37.79
N ALA A 57 -9.55 29.70 37.81
CA ALA A 57 -8.77 28.53 37.43
C ALA A 57 -9.12 28.25 35.96
N ARG A 58 -8.55 29.03 35.04
CA ARG A 58 -8.58 28.65 33.62
C ARG A 58 -7.64 27.46 33.47
N GLY A 59 -8.18 26.25 33.57
CA GLY A 59 -7.49 25.06 33.07
C GLY A 59 -7.02 25.36 31.64
N ARG A 60 -5.78 24.98 31.32
CA ARG A 60 -5.20 25.22 30.00
C ARG A 60 -6.18 24.69 28.94
N PRO A 61 -6.61 25.50 27.95
CA PRO A 61 -7.57 25.04 26.96
C PRO A 61 -6.97 23.81 26.25
N VAL A 62 -7.69 22.69 26.31
CA VAL A 62 -7.29 21.43 25.67
C VAL A 62 -7.12 21.70 24.19
N SER A 63 -5.91 21.45 23.68
CA SER A 63 -5.57 21.68 22.28
C SER A 63 -6.45 20.84 21.36
N ALA A 64 -6.60 21.26 20.10
CA ALA A 64 -7.29 20.46 19.09
C ALA A 64 -6.68 19.05 18.97
N ARG A 65 -5.35 18.94 19.06
CA ARG A 65 -4.61 17.67 19.10
C ARG A 65 -5.06 16.79 20.27
N GLU A 66 -5.10 17.32 21.49
CA GLU A 66 -5.49 16.56 22.68
C GLU A 66 -6.95 16.09 22.60
N ARG A 67 -7.86 16.91 22.07
CA ARG A 67 -9.26 16.49 21.84
C ARG A 67 -9.36 15.36 20.81
N ILE A 68 -8.60 15.45 19.70
CA ILE A 68 -8.59 14.42 18.66
C ILE A 68 -8.03 13.11 19.24
N LEU A 69 -6.89 13.17 19.93
CA LEU A 69 -6.28 11.98 20.54
C LEU A 69 -7.16 11.37 21.63
N ALA A 70 -7.87 12.18 22.41
CA ALA A 70 -8.82 11.67 23.40
C ALA A 70 -9.99 10.93 22.73
N ARG A 71 -10.53 11.47 21.62
CA ARG A 71 -11.57 10.80 20.84
C ARG A 71 -11.08 9.51 20.20
N VAL A 72 -9.89 9.50 19.61
CA VAL A 72 -9.28 8.29 19.04
C VAL A 72 -9.14 7.24 20.13
N ARG A 73 -8.50 7.57 21.27
CA ARG A 73 -8.33 6.61 22.39
C ARG A 73 -9.66 6.06 22.91
N ALA A 74 -10.66 6.93 23.09
CA ALA A 74 -11.99 6.50 23.52
C ALA A 74 -12.67 5.57 22.50
N ALA A 75 -12.40 5.75 21.21
CA ALA A 75 -12.92 4.92 20.13
C ALA A 75 -12.03 3.71 19.78
N SER A 76 -10.77 3.66 20.24
CA SER A 76 -9.80 2.59 19.96
C SER A 76 -10.07 1.30 20.73
N HIS A 77 -11.10 1.26 21.58
CA HIS A 77 -11.56 0.04 22.19
C HIS A 77 -12.40 -0.75 21.19
N HIS A 78 -11.75 -1.62 20.42
CA HIS A 78 -12.45 -2.61 19.62
C HIS A 78 -13.16 -3.59 20.56
N GLY A 79 -14.50 -3.56 20.59
CA GLY A 79 -15.32 -4.52 21.34
C GLY A 79 -15.37 -5.91 20.70
N VAL A 80 -14.66 -6.10 19.59
CA VAL A 80 -14.52 -7.39 18.92
C VAL A 80 -13.29 -8.08 19.50
N PRO A 81 -13.42 -9.33 20.01
CA PRO A 81 -12.27 -10.12 20.42
C PRO A 81 -11.24 -10.18 19.29
N ALA A 82 -9.95 -10.17 19.64
CA ALA A 82 -8.91 -10.43 18.65
C ALA A 82 -9.19 -11.78 17.98
N PRO A 83 -8.93 -11.91 16.66
CA PRO A 83 -8.99 -13.21 16.01
C PRO A 83 -8.07 -14.19 16.72
N ALA A 84 -8.44 -15.47 16.70
CA ALA A 84 -7.59 -16.51 17.24
C ALA A 84 -6.20 -16.47 16.56
N PRO A 85 -5.12 -16.88 17.25
CA PRO A 85 -3.81 -16.99 16.64
C PRO A 85 -3.89 -17.82 15.37
N PHE A 86 -3.25 -17.35 14.30
CA PHE A 86 -3.15 -18.11 13.07
C PHE A 86 -2.38 -19.41 13.32
N VAL A 87 -2.92 -20.53 12.84
CA VAL A 87 -2.25 -21.83 12.91
C VAL A 87 -1.56 -22.07 11.58
N SER A 88 -0.24 -21.99 11.58
CA SER A 88 0.57 -22.23 10.38
C SER A 88 0.43 -23.66 9.88
N GLY A 89 0.48 -23.80 8.55
CA GLY A 89 0.59 -25.09 7.89
C GLY A 89 1.95 -25.74 8.12
N PRO A 90 2.20 -26.94 7.54
CA PRO A 90 3.52 -27.53 7.53
C PRO A 90 4.49 -26.53 6.88
N GLY A 91 5.49 -26.02 7.59
CA GLY A 91 6.27 -24.83 7.18
C GLY A 91 6.97 -24.92 5.81
N ARG A 92 6.97 -26.09 5.16
CA ARG A 92 7.46 -26.31 3.79
C ARG A 92 6.31 -26.24 2.78
N GLY A 93 6.51 -25.49 1.71
CA GLY A 93 5.58 -25.40 0.59
C GLY A 93 6.00 -26.29 -0.59
N ASP A 94 5.13 -26.33 -1.59
CA ASP A 94 5.30 -27.10 -2.82
C ASP A 94 5.33 -26.17 -4.04
N PHE A 95 6.15 -26.48 -5.03
CA PHE A 95 6.29 -25.63 -6.23
C PHE A 95 5.03 -25.63 -7.09
N ALA A 96 4.28 -26.73 -7.17
CA ALA A 96 3.04 -26.76 -7.96
C ALA A 96 1.96 -25.90 -7.32
N ALA A 97 1.81 -25.97 -5.98
CA ALA A 97 0.90 -25.09 -5.25
C ALA A 97 1.30 -23.61 -5.39
N PHE A 98 2.60 -23.31 -5.31
CA PHE A 98 3.13 -21.97 -5.57
C PHE A 98 2.82 -21.49 -6.99
N ALA A 99 3.06 -22.34 -8.00
CA ALA A 99 2.85 -22.03 -9.41
C ALA A 99 1.39 -21.73 -9.70
N GLU A 100 0.46 -22.56 -9.19
CA GLU A 100 -0.98 -22.34 -9.33
C GLU A 100 -1.40 -20.95 -8.79
N ARG A 101 -0.86 -20.55 -7.63
CA ARG A 101 -1.18 -19.24 -7.03
C ARG A 101 -0.55 -18.08 -7.79
N LEU A 102 0.69 -18.25 -8.27
CA LEU A 102 1.36 -17.25 -9.10
C LEU A 102 0.61 -17.03 -10.42
N GLU A 103 0.17 -18.10 -11.08
CA GLU A 103 -0.59 -18.05 -12.32
C GLU A 103 -1.97 -17.42 -12.11
N ALA A 104 -2.65 -17.75 -11.02
CA ALA A 104 -3.90 -17.08 -10.64
C ALA A 104 -3.72 -15.56 -10.41
N ALA A 105 -2.54 -15.13 -9.96
CA ALA A 105 -2.18 -13.72 -9.84
C ALA A 105 -1.75 -13.07 -11.18
N GLY A 106 -1.64 -13.86 -12.25
CA GLY A 106 -1.25 -13.41 -13.60
C GLY A 106 0.25 -13.46 -13.87
N GLY A 107 1.04 -14.05 -12.98
CA GLY A 107 2.44 -14.37 -13.25
C GLY A 107 2.58 -15.67 -14.04
N GLU A 108 3.81 -15.98 -14.43
CA GLU A 108 4.14 -17.22 -15.14
C GLU A 108 5.12 -18.06 -14.33
N ALA A 109 4.79 -19.32 -14.06
CA ALA A 109 5.72 -20.26 -13.45
C ALA A 109 6.38 -21.12 -14.54
N ARG A 110 7.71 -21.29 -14.47
CA ARG A 110 8.44 -22.23 -15.35
C ARG A 110 9.35 -23.13 -14.52
N GLY A 111 9.44 -24.41 -14.89
CA GLY A 111 10.29 -25.39 -14.21
C GLY A 111 9.50 -26.36 -13.31
N PRO A 112 10.17 -27.01 -12.34
CA PRO A 112 11.55 -26.78 -11.92
C PRO A 112 12.58 -27.18 -12.98
N PHE A 113 13.68 -26.44 -13.10
CA PHE A 113 14.79 -26.74 -13.99
C PHE A 113 16.06 -27.07 -13.23
N ALA A 114 16.92 -27.90 -13.81
CA ALA A 114 18.29 -28.05 -13.37
C ALA A 114 19.05 -26.73 -13.56
N ALA A 115 19.98 -26.41 -12.64
CA ALA A 115 20.78 -25.20 -12.68
C ALA A 115 21.46 -24.96 -14.04
N SER A 116 21.99 -26.02 -14.65
CA SER A 116 22.68 -25.99 -15.95
C SER A 116 21.78 -25.56 -17.12
N ALA A 117 20.46 -25.73 -17.01
CA ALA A 117 19.52 -25.35 -18.06
C ALA A 117 19.07 -23.89 -17.97
N LEU A 118 19.22 -23.23 -16.81
CA LEU A 118 18.61 -21.93 -16.53
C LEU A 118 19.01 -20.85 -17.52
N GLY A 119 20.31 -20.69 -17.82
CA GLY A 119 20.79 -19.67 -18.75
C GLY A 119 20.10 -19.76 -20.11
N SER A 120 19.96 -20.97 -20.66
CA SER A 120 19.29 -21.20 -21.94
C SER A 120 17.79 -20.88 -21.89
N ARG A 121 17.10 -21.26 -20.80
CA ARG A 121 15.66 -21.05 -20.61
C ARG A 121 15.30 -19.60 -20.36
N VAL A 122 16.12 -18.88 -19.60
CA VAL A 122 15.97 -17.44 -19.38
C VAL A 122 16.21 -16.67 -20.68
N ALA A 123 17.24 -17.04 -21.46
CA ALA A 123 17.49 -16.43 -22.76
C ALA A 123 16.36 -16.69 -23.77
N GLU A 124 15.73 -17.87 -23.72
CA GLU A 124 14.54 -18.21 -24.50
C GLU A 124 13.37 -17.28 -24.16
N LEU A 125 13.04 -17.12 -22.88
CA LEU A 125 11.98 -16.21 -22.44
C LEU A 125 12.26 -14.75 -22.82
N CYS A 126 13.51 -14.28 -22.68
CA CYS A 126 13.87 -12.92 -23.11
C CYS A 126 13.59 -12.71 -24.61
N ARG A 127 13.80 -13.72 -25.46
CA ARG A 127 13.46 -13.64 -26.89
C ARG A 127 11.94 -13.67 -27.13
N GLU A 128 11.21 -14.53 -26.43
CA GLU A 128 9.75 -14.61 -26.53
C GLU A 128 9.06 -13.29 -26.16
N TRP A 129 9.56 -12.64 -25.11
CA TRP A 129 9.06 -11.33 -24.68
C TRP A 129 9.43 -10.19 -25.62
N GLY A 130 10.29 -10.43 -26.61
CA GLY A 130 10.86 -9.39 -27.44
C GLY A 130 11.60 -8.36 -26.58
N ALA A 131 12.35 -8.83 -25.58
CA ALA A 131 13.05 -7.97 -24.64
C ALA A 131 13.92 -6.95 -25.42
N GLY A 132 13.71 -5.67 -25.14
CA GLY A 132 14.53 -4.58 -25.70
C GLY A 132 16.00 -4.69 -25.30
N ALA A 133 16.81 -3.74 -25.77
CA ALA A 133 18.27 -3.83 -25.71
C ALA A 133 18.88 -3.89 -24.29
N ARG A 134 18.11 -3.60 -23.23
CA ARG A 134 18.62 -3.48 -21.86
C ARG A 134 18.01 -4.52 -20.92
N VAL A 135 18.74 -5.62 -20.73
CA VAL A 135 18.45 -6.68 -19.75
C VAL A 135 19.49 -6.61 -18.64
N LEU A 136 19.05 -6.51 -17.39
CA LEU A 136 19.92 -6.47 -16.22
C LEU A 136 19.74 -7.73 -15.36
N ALA A 137 20.84 -8.25 -14.82
CA ALA A 137 20.84 -9.41 -13.90
C ALA A 137 21.62 -9.09 -12.62
N SER A 138 21.08 -9.49 -11.46
CA SER A 138 21.80 -9.38 -10.19
C SER A 138 23.02 -10.31 -10.16
N GLU A 139 23.98 -10.02 -9.28
CA GLU A 139 25.20 -10.84 -9.12
C GLU A 139 24.87 -12.30 -8.79
N ALA A 140 23.91 -12.55 -7.89
CA ALA A 140 23.50 -13.92 -7.59
C ALA A 140 22.77 -14.57 -8.78
N ALA A 141 21.96 -13.82 -9.54
CA ALA A 141 21.31 -14.35 -10.73
C ALA A 141 22.34 -14.78 -11.77
N LEU A 142 23.39 -13.99 -12.00
CA LEU A 142 24.52 -14.33 -12.88
C LEU A 142 25.19 -15.65 -12.48
N GLY A 143 25.28 -15.95 -11.18
CA GLY A 143 25.80 -17.23 -10.68
C GLY A 143 24.98 -18.44 -11.14
N TRP A 144 23.68 -18.27 -11.40
CA TRP A 144 22.79 -19.32 -11.88
C TRP A 144 22.68 -19.39 -13.41
N ILE A 145 22.60 -18.23 -14.06
CA ILE A 145 22.33 -18.16 -15.51
C ILE A 145 23.59 -18.08 -16.37
N GLY A 146 24.74 -17.76 -15.77
CA GLY A 146 26.00 -17.60 -16.46
C GLY A 146 26.06 -16.36 -17.36
N ALA A 147 26.95 -16.40 -18.36
CA ALA A 147 27.06 -15.35 -19.37
C ALA A 147 25.91 -15.44 -20.39
N GLY A 148 25.42 -14.29 -20.86
CA GLY A 148 24.33 -14.23 -21.81
C GLY A 148 24.01 -12.79 -22.25
N PRO A 149 22.84 -12.57 -22.88
CA PRO A 149 22.42 -11.25 -23.38
C PRO A 149 21.91 -10.33 -22.26
N TRP A 150 22.59 -10.29 -21.13
CA TRP A 150 22.26 -9.48 -19.95
C TRP A 150 23.53 -8.85 -19.39
N GLN A 151 23.35 -7.72 -18.71
CA GLN A 151 24.43 -6.97 -18.09
C GLN A 151 24.30 -7.07 -16.56
N PRO A 152 25.42 -7.10 -15.81
CA PRO A 152 25.36 -7.00 -14.36
C PRO A 152 24.74 -5.67 -13.95
N VAL A 153 23.95 -5.67 -12.87
CA VAL A 153 23.47 -4.42 -12.26
C VAL A 153 24.67 -3.65 -11.68
N PRO A 154 24.92 -2.39 -12.07
CA PRO A 154 25.99 -1.58 -11.48
C PRO A 154 25.76 -1.34 -9.98
N ARG A 155 26.83 -1.35 -9.16
CA ARG A 155 26.76 -1.13 -7.71
C ARG A 155 26.11 0.20 -7.36
N GLU A 156 26.52 1.27 -8.02
CA GLU A 156 25.95 2.60 -7.92
C GLU A 156 25.05 2.86 -9.13
N THR A 157 23.76 2.55 -8.97
CA THR A 157 22.75 2.80 -10.01
C THR A 157 21.79 3.89 -9.56
N ASP A 158 21.70 4.98 -10.32
CA ASP A 158 20.64 5.98 -10.17
C ASP A 158 19.29 5.33 -10.50
N PRO A 159 18.31 5.30 -9.57
CA PRO A 159 16.98 4.77 -9.84
C PRO A 159 16.30 5.35 -11.08
N HIS A 160 16.59 6.60 -11.45
CA HIS A 160 15.97 7.25 -12.62
C HIS A 160 16.50 6.67 -13.93
N SER A 161 17.69 6.07 -13.92
CA SER A 161 18.29 5.41 -15.07
C SER A 161 17.71 4.02 -15.39
N LEU A 162 16.73 3.54 -14.62
CA LEU A 162 16.16 2.20 -14.77
C LEU A 162 14.88 2.16 -15.63
N ALA A 163 14.37 3.31 -16.05
CA ALA A 163 13.08 3.42 -16.73
C ALA A 163 13.04 2.72 -18.11
N ASP A 164 14.18 2.48 -18.73
CA ASP A 164 14.36 1.80 -20.03
C ASP A 164 14.76 0.31 -19.88
N VAL A 165 14.84 -0.21 -18.64
CA VAL A 165 15.17 -1.62 -18.40
C VAL A 165 14.02 -2.51 -18.86
N SER A 166 14.26 -3.26 -19.92
CA SER A 166 13.25 -4.13 -20.55
C SER A 166 12.99 -5.39 -19.72
N VAL A 167 14.04 -5.96 -19.13
CA VAL A 167 13.96 -7.15 -18.27
C VAL A 167 14.94 -7.01 -17.11
N ALA A 168 14.47 -7.27 -15.88
CA ALA A 168 15.33 -7.49 -14.73
C ALA A 168 15.29 -8.97 -14.33
N ILE A 169 16.44 -9.55 -14.02
CA ILE A 169 16.60 -10.95 -13.60
C ILE A 169 17.20 -10.97 -12.20
N LEU A 170 16.45 -11.45 -11.20
CA LEU A 170 16.85 -11.42 -9.79
C LEU A 170 16.68 -12.79 -9.14
N CYS A 171 17.40 -13.04 -8.04
CA CYS A 171 17.21 -14.23 -7.22
C CYS A 171 16.19 -13.98 -6.09
N GLY A 172 15.26 -14.93 -5.93
CA GLY A 172 14.36 -15.01 -4.78
C GLY A 172 15.06 -15.63 -3.57
N ALA A 173 14.88 -15.01 -2.41
CA ALA A 173 15.37 -15.55 -1.14
C ALA A 173 14.52 -16.72 -0.64
N LEU A 174 13.21 -16.66 -0.87
CA LEU A 174 12.22 -17.71 -0.55
C LEU A 174 10.95 -17.53 -1.40
N GLY A 175 10.13 -18.57 -1.50
CA GLY A 175 8.80 -18.52 -2.11
C GLY A 175 7.71 -18.86 -1.10
N VAL A 176 6.50 -18.33 -1.27
CA VAL A 176 5.35 -18.58 -0.38
C VAL A 176 4.23 -19.21 -1.19
N ALA A 177 3.95 -20.48 -0.92
CA ALA A 177 2.98 -21.27 -1.69
C ALA A 177 1.55 -20.73 -1.56
N GLU A 178 1.16 -20.22 -0.39
CA GLU A 178 -0.18 -19.67 -0.11
C GLU A 178 -0.64 -18.61 -1.13
N ASN A 179 0.28 -17.75 -1.58
CA ASN A 179 -0.04 -16.57 -2.39
C ASN A 179 0.83 -16.43 -3.65
N GLY A 180 1.73 -17.39 -3.94
CA GLY A 180 2.62 -17.31 -5.10
C GLY A 180 3.67 -16.19 -4.99
N ALA A 181 3.95 -15.69 -3.78
CA ALA A 181 4.88 -14.58 -3.59
C ALA A 181 6.32 -15.04 -3.52
N VAL A 182 7.22 -14.27 -4.15
CA VAL A 182 8.68 -14.43 -3.98
C VAL A 182 9.20 -13.34 -3.07
N GLY A 183 9.93 -13.72 -2.02
CA GLY A 183 10.64 -12.79 -1.15
C GLY A 183 11.98 -12.37 -1.76
N LEU A 184 12.20 -11.07 -1.87
CA LEU A 184 13.44 -10.44 -2.33
C LEU A 184 14.16 -9.77 -1.16
N ASP A 185 15.39 -10.19 -0.92
CA ASP A 185 16.31 -9.51 -0.01
C ASP A 185 16.81 -8.21 -0.65
N GLY A 186 16.95 -7.15 0.16
CA GLY A 186 17.53 -5.87 -0.27
C GLY A 186 18.98 -5.96 -0.77
N ARG A 187 19.66 -7.11 -0.71
CA ARG A 187 20.93 -7.36 -1.43
C ARG A 187 20.72 -7.64 -2.92
N GLU A 188 19.68 -8.40 -3.25
CA GLU A 188 19.34 -8.78 -4.63
C GLU A 188 18.61 -7.65 -5.36
N ALA A 189 17.71 -6.98 -4.67
CA ALA A 189 16.97 -5.84 -5.20
C ALA A 189 17.74 -4.53 -5.02
N ARG A 190 19.00 -4.47 -5.47
CA ARG A 190 19.81 -3.24 -5.50
C ARG A 190 19.95 -2.74 -6.93
N PRO A 191 19.39 -1.57 -7.27
CA PRO A 191 18.61 -0.66 -6.43
C PRO A 191 17.17 -1.16 -6.17
N ARG A 192 16.56 -0.75 -5.05
CA ARG A 192 15.17 -1.14 -4.65
C ARG A 192 14.14 -0.91 -5.76
N ALA A 193 14.39 0.09 -6.59
CA ALA A 193 13.54 0.48 -7.69
C ALA A 193 13.57 -0.51 -8.87
N LEU A 194 14.62 -1.33 -9.03
CA LEU A 194 14.78 -2.23 -10.18
C LEU A 194 13.60 -3.22 -10.38
N PRO A 195 13.20 -4.03 -9.37
CA PRO A 195 12.06 -4.95 -9.52
C PRO A 195 10.71 -4.23 -9.71
N ILE A 196 10.68 -2.90 -9.59
CA ILE A 196 9.47 -2.08 -9.75
C ILE A 196 9.47 -1.38 -11.11
N LEU A 197 10.60 -0.82 -11.54
CA LEU A 197 10.69 0.02 -12.75
C LEU A 197 10.94 -0.78 -14.03
N CYS A 198 11.47 -2.00 -13.94
CA CYS A 198 11.65 -2.83 -15.13
C CYS A 198 10.31 -3.14 -15.81
N GLU A 199 10.32 -3.24 -17.14
CA GLU A 199 9.11 -3.58 -17.90
C GLU A 199 8.65 -5.01 -17.59
N ARG A 200 9.60 -5.94 -17.44
CA ARG A 200 9.34 -7.35 -17.13
C ARG A 200 10.34 -7.87 -16.10
N LEU A 201 9.89 -8.76 -15.23
CA LEU A 201 10.69 -9.30 -14.13
C LEU A 201 10.80 -10.82 -14.24
N ILE A 202 12.02 -11.34 -14.14
CA ILE A 202 12.32 -12.77 -14.02
C ILE A 202 12.89 -13.01 -12.63
N LEU A 203 12.29 -13.92 -11.87
CA LEU A 203 12.78 -14.34 -10.57
C LEU A 203 13.24 -15.79 -10.60
N LEU A 204 14.46 -16.02 -10.13
CA LEU A 204 15.06 -17.34 -9.98
C LEU A 204 14.81 -17.84 -8.56
N LEU A 205 14.14 -18.98 -8.40
CA LEU A 205 13.70 -19.46 -7.10
C LEU A 205 14.10 -20.92 -6.88
N ASP A 206 14.94 -21.17 -5.88
CA ASP A 206 15.21 -22.51 -5.37
C ASP A 206 13.94 -23.10 -4.76
N THR A 207 13.45 -24.19 -5.36
CA THR A 207 12.19 -24.84 -4.96
C THR A 207 12.25 -25.43 -3.55
N SER A 208 13.45 -25.68 -3.02
CA SER A 208 13.65 -26.13 -1.64
C SER A 208 13.36 -25.04 -0.61
N ARG A 209 13.36 -23.77 -1.03
CA ARG A 209 13.10 -22.57 -0.20
C ARG A 209 11.66 -22.09 -0.25
N ILE A 210 10.76 -22.91 -0.78
CA ILE A 210 9.33 -22.60 -0.78
C ILE A 210 8.75 -23.01 0.56
N VAL A 211 8.10 -22.06 1.23
CA VAL A 211 7.36 -22.25 2.48
C VAL A 211 5.86 -22.25 2.21
N SER A 212 5.08 -22.80 3.13
CA SER A 212 3.64 -22.94 2.94
C SER A 212 2.90 -21.60 3.01
N ASP A 213 3.18 -20.79 4.02
CA ASP A 213 2.42 -19.58 4.34
C ASP A 213 3.31 -18.39 4.75
N MET A 214 2.70 -17.20 4.82
CA MET A 214 3.40 -15.97 5.19
C MET A 214 3.97 -16.00 6.61
N ASN A 215 3.37 -16.73 7.54
CA ASN A 215 3.88 -16.84 8.90
C ASN A 215 5.18 -17.66 8.93
N ALA A 216 5.24 -18.77 8.19
CA ALA A 216 6.46 -19.53 7.97
C ALA A 216 7.53 -18.69 7.26
N ALA A 217 7.14 -17.87 6.28
CA ALA A 217 8.05 -16.96 5.59
C ALA A 217 8.68 -15.93 6.53
N LEU A 218 7.87 -15.28 7.36
CA LEU A 218 8.32 -14.28 8.33
C LEU A 218 9.17 -14.89 9.44
N ALA A 219 8.80 -16.08 9.92
CA ALA A 219 9.58 -16.81 10.92
C ALA A 219 10.93 -17.31 10.37
N GLY A 220 11.01 -17.60 9.07
CA GLY A 220 12.22 -18.06 8.38
C GLY A 220 13.12 -16.95 7.84
N LEU A 221 12.79 -15.67 8.06
CA LEU A 221 13.66 -14.58 7.64
C LEU A 221 14.99 -14.67 8.40
N PRO A 222 16.14 -14.57 7.71
CA PRO A 222 17.44 -14.64 8.38
C PRO A 222 17.61 -13.48 9.36
N ASP A 223 18.35 -13.72 10.45
CA ASP A 223 18.74 -12.66 11.36
C ASP A 223 19.46 -11.55 10.59
N GLY A 224 18.94 -10.33 10.65
CA GLY A 224 19.45 -9.22 9.86
C GLY A 224 18.88 -9.10 8.44
N ALA A 225 17.80 -9.82 8.07
CA ALA A 225 17.06 -9.56 6.83
C ALA A 225 16.65 -8.08 6.68
N LEU A 226 16.41 -7.39 7.80
CA LEU A 226 16.14 -5.96 7.85
C LEU A 226 17.40 -5.08 7.89
N ALA A 227 18.58 -5.66 8.15
CA ALA A 227 19.85 -4.94 8.12
C ALA A 227 20.20 -4.44 6.72
N HIS A 228 19.60 -5.02 5.68
CA HIS A 228 19.75 -4.60 4.29
C HIS A 228 18.67 -3.62 3.81
N HIS A 229 18.06 -2.88 4.74
CA HIS A 229 17.07 -1.81 4.57
C HIS A 229 15.66 -2.24 4.15
N HIS A 230 15.49 -3.30 3.36
CA HIS A 230 14.16 -3.80 3.00
C HIS A 230 14.13 -5.29 2.64
N PHE A 231 12.94 -5.88 2.77
CA PHE A 231 12.59 -7.19 2.23
C PHE A 231 11.24 -7.03 1.52
N THR A 232 11.15 -7.46 0.25
CA THR A 232 9.97 -7.21 -0.59
C THR A 232 9.36 -8.53 -1.03
N PHE A 233 8.05 -8.71 -0.83
CA PHE A 233 7.31 -9.82 -1.41
C PHE A 233 6.67 -9.39 -2.73
N VAL A 234 6.93 -10.14 -3.80
CA VAL A 234 6.39 -9.90 -5.14
C VAL A 234 5.47 -11.07 -5.53
N ALA A 235 4.18 -10.81 -5.71
CA ALA A 235 3.16 -11.79 -6.05
C ALA A 235 2.44 -11.39 -7.34
N GLY A 236 2.88 -11.95 -8.48
CA GLY A 236 2.34 -11.59 -9.80
C GLY A 236 2.87 -10.27 -10.38
N PRO A 237 2.53 -9.97 -11.65
CA PRO A 237 2.79 -8.66 -12.25
C PRO A 237 1.97 -7.56 -11.56
N SER A 238 2.36 -6.30 -11.77
CA SER A 238 1.60 -5.18 -11.21
C SER A 238 0.20 -5.15 -11.83
N LYS A 239 -0.82 -5.05 -10.99
CA LYS A 239 -2.24 -5.05 -11.39
C LYS A 239 -2.99 -4.01 -10.59
N THR A 240 -3.69 -3.11 -11.27
CA THR A 240 -4.68 -2.22 -10.65
C THR A 240 -6.00 -2.36 -11.40
N ALA A 241 -7.10 -2.46 -10.64
CA ALA A 241 -8.46 -2.38 -11.17
C ALA A 241 -9.18 -1.11 -10.68
N ASP A 242 -8.47 -0.26 -9.93
CA ASP A 242 -8.98 0.99 -9.33
C ASP A 242 -9.07 2.14 -10.35
N ILE A 243 -8.64 1.89 -11.60
CA ILE A 243 -8.75 2.85 -12.70
C ILE A 243 -9.95 2.43 -13.55
N GLU A 244 -11.07 3.15 -13.35
CA GLU A 244 -12.28 3.04 -14.17
C GLU A 244 -12.92 1.64 -14.18
N GLY A 245 -12.58 0.78 -13.20
CA GLY A 245 -13.04 -0.61 -13.16
C GLY A 245 -12.41 -1.51 -14.23
N MET A 246 -11.37 -1.02 -14.92
CA MET A 246 -10.64 -1.75 -15.94
C MET A 246 -9.34 -2.30 -15.35
N LEU A 247 -9.05 -3.55 -15.69
CA LEU A 247 -7.80 -4.17 -15.31
C LEU A 247 -6.63 -3.56 -16.10
N VAL A 248 -5.81 -2.77 -15.42
CA VAL A 248 -4.55 -2.26 -15.95
C VAL A 248 -3.39 -3.06 -15.37
N LEU A 249 -2.62 -3.71 -16.24
CA LEU A 249 -1.39 -4.41 -15.87
C LEU A 249 -0.19 -3.47 -16.07
N GLY A 250 0.70 -3.41 -15.08
CA GLY A 250 1.95 -2.65 -15.16
C GLY A 250 1.86 -1.16 -14.84
N ALA A 251 0.78 -0.68 -14.18
CA ALA A 251 0.64 0.73 -13.87
C ALA A 251 1.71 1.26 -12.89
N HIS A 252 2.13 0.42 -11.94
CA HIS A 252 3.06 0.79 -10.86
C HIS A 252 4.18 -0.24 -10.64
N GLY A 253 4.38 -1.16 -11.59
CA GLY A 253 5.35 -2.24 -11.50
C GLY A 253 5.48 -2.99 -12.84
N PRO A 254 6.16 -4.15 -12.86
CA PRO A 254 6.37 -4.91 -14.09
C PRO A 254 5.05 -5.31 -14.76
N ARG A 255 5.04 -5.24 -16.10
CA ARG A 255 3.92 -5.67 -16.96
C ARG A 255 3.80 -7.19 -17.02
N ALA A 256 4.92 -7.89 -16.85
CA ALA A 256 5.00 -9.35 -16.80
C ALA A 256 5.96 -9.79 -15.68
N LEU A 257 5.63 -10.91 -15.04
CA LEU A 257 6.46 -11.58 -14.05
C LEU A 257 6.56 -13.06 -14.42
N ALA A 258 7.78 -13.59 -14.51
CA ALA A 258 8.03 -15.02 -14.58
C ALA A 258 8.88 -15.50 -13.40
N VAL A 259 8.57 -16.66 -12.85
CA VAL A 259 9.34 -17.31 -11.79
C VAL A 259 9.86 -18.66 -12.30
N PHE A 260 11.18 -18.83 -12.27
CA PHE A 260 11.85 -20.05 -12.68
C PHE A 260 12.18 -20.85 -11.43
N GLY A 261 11.48 -21.96 -11.24
CA GLY A 261 11.80 -22.94 -10.21
C GLY A 261 13.12 -23.62 -10.53
N ILE A 262 14.00 -23.73 -9.54
CA ILE A 262 15.29 -24.42 -9.63
C ILE A 262 15.24 -25.66 -8.74
N HIS A 263 15.66 -26.80 -9.27
CA HIS A 263 15.97 -27.98 -8.46
C HIS A 263 17.48 -28.25 -8.51
N ALA A 264 17.99 -28.77 -7.39
CA ALA A 264 19.34 -29.32 -7.31
C ALA A 264 19.45 -30.61 -8.14
#